data_AF-A0A8T0R4G0-F1
#
_entry.id   AF-A0A8T0R4G0-F1
#
_cell.length_a   1.000
_cell.length_b   1.000
_cell.length_c   1.000
_cell.angle_alpha   90.00
_cell.angle_beta   90.00
_cell.angle_gamma   90.00
#
_symmetry.space_group_name_H-M   'P 1'
#
loop_
_entity.id
_entity.type
_entity.pdbx_description
1 polymer ?
#
loop_
_entity_poly.entity_id
_entity_poly.type
_entity_poly.pdbx_seq_one_letter_code
_entity_poly.pdbx_strand_id
1 'polypeptide(L)'
;MLLDMVDKVVDLNVVKDCRFRIEHAQHLAPGAANRFGKQGIIASVQPDHLLDDADSAAKKIGFDRAKRNSYTFRSLLACGAQLAFGSDWPVRNSADVSVTEICFFSYQIHCSCFAGFEP
;
A
#
# COMPACT_ATOMS: atom_id res chain seq x y z
N MET A 1 -9.04 13.14 4.86
CA MET A 1 -7.60 13.46 4.81
C MET A 1 -6.94 12.66 3.68
N LEU A 2 -5.96 13.26 2.98
CA LEU A 2 -5.38 12.92 1.67
C LEU A 2 -6.35 12.58 0.53
N LEU A 3 -7.12 11.50 0.63
CA LEU A 3 -8.06 11.08 -0.43
C LEU A 3 -9.19 12.11 -0.66
N ASP A 4 -9.62 12.82 0.39
CA ASP A 4 -10.58 13.93 0.25
C ASP A 4 -9.93 15.16 -0.41
N MET A 5 -8.60 15.30 -0.31
CA MET A 5 -7.89 16.37 -0.99
C MET A 5 -7.80 16.07 -2.49
N VAL A 6 -7.66 14.80 -2.87
CA VAL A 6 -7.72 14.40 -4.28
C VAL A 6 -9.06 14.79 -4.89
N ASP A 7 -10.18 14.49 -4.24
CA ASP A 7 -11.51 14.90 -4.71
C ASP A 7 -11.60 16.41 -4.90
N LYS A 8 -11.16 17.19 -3.90
CA LYS A 8 -11.16 18.66 -3.98
C LYS A 8 -10.27 19.19 -5.10
N VAL A 9 -9.10 18.60 -5.32
CA VAL A 9 -8.18 19.04 -6.38
C VAL A 9 -8.76 18.70 -7.75
N VAL A 10 -9.40 17.55 -7.91
CA VAL A 10 -10.12 17.19 -9.14
C VAL A 10 -11.22 18.21 -9.45
N ASP A 11 -12.01 18.60 -8.45
CA ASP A 11 -13.08 19.59 -8.63
C ASP A 11 -12.55 20.99 -9.02
N LEU A 12 -11.35 21.35 -8.55
CA LEU A 12 -10.73 22.65 -8.80
C LEU A 12 -9.93 22.74 -10.11
N ASN A 13 -9.53 21.61 -10.71
CA ASN A 13 -8.64 21.60 -11.87
C ASN A 13 -9.39 21.31 -13.17
N VAL A 14 -9.15 22.13 -14.20
CA VAL A 14 -9.76 21.99 -15.54
C VAL A 14 -9.06 20.89 -16.37
N VAL A 15 -7.89 20.42 -15.93
CA VAL A 15 -7.11 19.38 -16.61
C VAL A 15 -7.69 18.00 -16.30
N LYS A 16 -8.17 17.30 -17.34
CA LYS A 16 -8.96 16.07 -17.22
C LYS A 16 -8.18 14.77 -16.99
N ASP A 17 -6.85 14.75 -17.17
CA ASP A 17 -6.02 13.53 -17.00
C ASP A 17 -4.94 13.72 -15.90
N CYS A 18 -5.39 14.00 -14.68
CA CYS A 18 -4.50 13.99 -13.52
C CYS A 18 -4.39 12.56 -12.97
N ARG A 19 -3.26 11.89 -13.25
CA ARG A 19 -2.94 10.56 -12.70
C ARG A 19 -2.39 10.67 -11.29
N PHE A 20 -3.28 10.85 -10.31
CA PHE A 20 -2.86 10.95 -8.91
C PHE A 20 -2.19 9.66 -8.45
N ARG A 21 -1.09 9.82 -7.73
CA ARG A 21 -0.32 8.71 -7.16
C ARG A 21 -0.07 8.98 -5.69
N ILE A 22 -0.27 7.95 -4.87
CA ILE A 22 0.07 7.98 -3.45
C ILE A 22 1.22 7.02 -3.23
N GLU A 23 2.32 7.54 -2.68
CA GLU A 23 3.53 6.78 -2.38
C GLU A 23 3.39 5.96 -1.10
N HIS A 24 4.08 4.83 -1.06
CA HIS A 24 4.07 3.78 -0.04
C HIS A 24 2.75 3.05 0.11
N ALA A 25 1.65 3.77 0.38
CA ALA A 25 0.32 3.22 0.63
C ALA A 25 0.34 1.99 1.57
N GLN A 26 1.27 1.99 2.53
CA GLN A 26 1.65 0.82 3.32
C GLN A 26 0.64 0.47 4.42
N HIS A 27 0.01 1.47 5.04
CA HIS A 27 -1.02 1.30 6.06
C HIS A 27 -2.25 2.11 5.66
N LEU A 28 -3.32 1.42 5.29
CA LEU A 28 -4.53 2.04 4.77
C LEU A 28 -5.61 2.17 5.83
N ALA A 29 -6.33 3.29 5.86
CA ALA A 29 -7.55 3.36 6.66
C ALA A 29 -8.58 2.33 6.13
N PRO A 30 -9.46 1.80 6.99
CA PRO A 30 -10.56 0.95 6.54
C PRO A 30 -11.36 1.62 5.41
N GLY A 31 -11.62 0.90 4.33
CA GLY A 31 -12.33 1.40 3.16
C GLY A 31 -11.50 2.26 2.19
N ALA A 32 -10.25 2.60 2.51
CA ALA A 32 -9.41 3.40 1.61
C ALA A 32 -9.15 2.68 0.28
N ALA A 33 -8.95 1.36 0.28
CA ALA A 33 -8.76 0.59 -0.96
C ALA A 33 -9.92 0.77 -1.96
N ASN A 34 -11.16 0.84 -1.47
CA ASN A 34 -12.34 1.11 -2.31
C ASN A 34 -12.28 2.51 -2.94
N ARG A 35 -11.80 3.50 -2.18
CA ARG A 35 -11.63 4.87 -2.68
C ARG A 35 -10.52 4.99 -3.71
N PHE A 36 -9.39 4.30 -3.53
CA PHE A 36 -8.31 4.27 -4.53
C PHE A 36 -8.84 3.83 -5.90
N GLY A 37 -9.61 2.75 -5.94
CA GLY A 37 -10.22 2.27 -7.18
C GLY A 37 -11.26 3.25 -7.76
N LYS A 38 -12.17 3.75 -6.93
CA LYS A 38 -13.20 4.72 -7.38
C LYS A 38 -12.62 6.03 -7.92
N GLN A 39 -11.55 6.52 -7.30
CA GLN A 39 -10.90 7.79 -7.66
C GLN A 39 -9.84 7.61 -8.76
N GLY A 40 -9.55 6.36 -9.19
CA GLY A 40 -8.51 6.08 -10.18
C GLY A 40 -7.09 6.41 -9.71
N ILE A 41 -6.85 6.40 -8.39
CA ILE A 41 -5.55 6.72 -7.81
C ILE A 41 -4.62 5.52 -7.94
N ILE A 42 -3.38 5.79 -8.35
CA ILE A 42 -2.30 4.81 -8.40
C ILE A 42 -1.69 4.67 -7.01
N ALA A 43 -1.69 3.45 -6.46
CA ALA A 43 -0.92 3.14 -5.25
C ALA A 43 0.51 2.76 -5.66
N SER A 44 1.47 3.63 -5.37
CA SER A 44 2.89 3.33 -5.52
C SER A 44 3.36 2.66 -4.24
N VAL A 45 3.81 1.41 -4.33
CA VAL A 45 4.05 0.55 -3.17
C VAL A 45 5.44 -0.06 -3.23
N GLN A 46 6.04 -0.29 -2.06
CA GLN A 46 7.36 -0.90 -1.91
C GLN A 46 7.27 -2.15 -1.04
N PRO A 47 7.04 -3.33 -1.65
CA PRO A 47 6.83 -4.57 -0.91
C PRO A 47 7.98 -4.93 0.02
N ASP A 48 9.20 -4.54 -0.33
CA ASP A 48 10.41 -4.85 0.43
C ASP A 48 10.42 -4.22 1.83
N HIS A 49 9.66 -3.13 2.04
CA HIS A 49 9.49 -2.52 3.36
C HIS A 49 8.75 -3.43 4.35
N LEU A 50 7.98 -4.41 3.87
CA LEU A 50 7.27 -5.37 4.71
C LEU A 50 8.22 -6.11 5.66
N LEU A 51 9.44 -6.41 5.19
CA LEU A 51 10.44 -7.13 5.97
C LEU A 51 10.92 -6.32 7.18
N ASP A 52 11.07 -5.01 7.02
CA ASP A 52 11.47 -4.10 8.12
C ASP A 52 10.29 -3.77 9.04
N ASP A 53 9.09 -3.69 8.45
CA ASP A 53 7.88 -3.28 9.16
C ASP A 53 7.24 -4.39 9.98
N ALA A 54 7.49 -5.67 9.67
CA ALA A 54 6.86 -6.79 10.37
C ALA A 54 6.95 -6.66 11.90
N ASP A 55 8.13 -6.28 12.41
CA ASP A 55 8.37 -6.13 13.85
C ASP A 55 7.94 -4.76 14.40
N SER A 56 8.00 -3.72 13.56
CA SER A 56 7.84 -2.33 14.00
C SER A 56 6.40 -1.83 13.89
N ALA A 57 5.65 -2.28 12.89
CA ALA A 57 4.28 -1.86 12.62
C ALA A 57 3.33 -2.26 13.76
N ALA A 58 3.41 -3.51 14.23
CA ALA A 58 2.57 -3.97 15.34
C ALA A 58 2.78 -3.13 16.62
N LYS A 59 4.02 -2.67 16.88
CA LYS A 59 4.35 -1.82 18.04
C LYS A 59 3.87 -0.37 17.85
N LYS A 60 4.01 0.19 16.65
CA LYS A 60 3.68 1.60 16.36
C LYS A 60 2.19 1.84 16.18
N ILE A 61 1.51 0.99 15.41
CA ILE A 61 0.10 1.15 15.06
C ILE A 61 -0.80 0.12 15.75
N GLY A 62 -0.25 -0.81 16.54
CA GLY A 62 -1.03 -1.84 17.21
C GLY A 62 -1.30 -3.04 16.30
N PHE A 63 -1.29 -4.23 16.90
CA PHE A 63 -1.35 -5.51 16.20
C PHE A 63 -2.56 -5.63 15.27
N ASP A 64 -3.77 -5.31 15.73
CA ASP A 64 -4.98 -5.43 14.91
C ASP A 64 -4.97 -4.55 13.67
N ARG A 65 -4.48 -3.30 13.81
CA ARG A 65 -4.36 -2.38 12.66
C ARG A 65 -3.25 -2.85 11.73
N ALA A 66 -2.10 -3.24 12.27
CA ALA A 66 -0.99 -3.75 11.46
C ALA A 66 -1.44 -4.96 10.60
N LYS A 67 -2.11 -5.94 11.22
CA LYS A 67 -2.57 -7.17 10.59
C LYS A 67 -3.66 -6.96 9.52
N ARG A 68 -4.62 -6.05 9.75
CA ARG A 68 -5.78 -5.87 8.86
C ARG A 68 -5.57 -4.83 7.76
N ASN A 69 -4.72 -3.84 8.02
CA ASN A 69 -4.66 -2.63 7.23
C ASN A 69 -3.30 -2.38 6.58
N SER A 70 -2.30 -3.21 6.84
CA SER A 70 -0.97 -3.03 6.24
C SER A 70 -0.79 -3.89 5.00
N TYR A 71 -0.08 -3.35 4.00
CA TYR A 71 0.33 -4.05 2.79
C TYR A 71 -0.85 -4.74 2.07
N THR A 72 -2.03 -4.10 2.04
CA THR A 72 -3.28 -4.67 1.50
C THR A 72 -3.36 -4.60 -0.03
N PHE A 73 -2.34 -5.10 -0.73
CA PHE A 73 -2.22 -5.05 -2.19
C PHE A 73 -3.36 -5.79 -2.89
N ARG A 74 -3.76 -6.95 -2.36
CA ARG A 74 -4.89 -7.72 -2.88
C ARG A 74 -6.19 -6.92 -2.83
N SER A 75 -6.46 -6.24 -1.72
CA SER A 75 -7.66 -5.40 -1.56
C SER A 75 -7.66 -4.21 -2.50
N LEU A 76 -6.50 -3.57 -2.70
CA LEU A 76 -6.35 -2.48 -3.68
C LEU A 76 -6.68 -2.95 -5.10
N LEU A 77 -6.09 -4.06 -5.55
CA LEU A 77 -6.37 -4.65 -6.87
C LEU A 77 -7.84 -5.07 -7.01
N ALA A 78 -8.39 -5.73 -6.00
CA ALA A 78 -9.79 -6.17 -6.01
C ALA A 78 -10.78 -5.00 -6.06
N CYS A 79 -10.40 -3.83 -5.54
CA CYS A 79 -11.18 -2.60 -5.63
C CYS A 79 -10.98 -1.84 -6.95
N GLY A 80 -10.09 -2.30 -7.84
CA GLY A 80 -9.81 -1.66 -9.13
C GLY A 80 -8.72 -0.58 -9.08
N ALA A 81 -7.95 -0.49 -8.00
CA ALA A 81 -6.80 0.42 -7.94
C ALA A 81 -5.65 -0.10 -8.81
N GLN A 82 -4.88 0.81 -9.42
CA GLN A 82 -3.63 0.47 -10.09
C GLN A 82 -2.49 0.44 -9.08
N LEU A 83 -1.62 -0.58 -9.18
CA LEU A 83 -0.41 -0.67 -8.37
C LEU A 83 0.82 -0.33 -9.22
N ALA A 84 1.69 0.51 -8.70
CA ALA A 84 3.03 0.75 -9.23
C ALA A 84 4.04 0.25 -8.19
N PHE A 85 4.93 -0.66 -8.56
CA PHE A 85 5.94 -1.20 -7.66
C PHE A 85 7.24 -0.40 -7.78
N GLY A 86 7.87 -0.13 -6.64
CA GLY A 86 9.17 0.53 -6.58
C GLY A 86 10.03 -0.04 -5.45
N SER A 87 11.31 0.35 -5.44
CA SER A 87 12.24 -0.01 -4.36
C SER A 87 12.35 1.07 -3.28
N ASP A 88 12.00 2.32 -3.56
CA ASP A 88 12.34 3.47 -2.71
C ASP A 88 13.86 3.60 -2.48
N TRP A 89 14.66 3.52 -3.56
CA TRP A 89 16.10 3.81 -3.47
C TRP A 89 16.33 5.25 -2.97
N PRO A 90 17.29 5.50 -2.05
CA PRO A 90 18.30 4.58 -1.51
C PRO A 90 17.88 3.86 -0.25
N VAL A 91 16.67 4.09 0.23
CA VAL A 91 16.16 3.53 1.49
C VAL A 91 16.25 2.00 1.44
N ARG A 92 15.92 1.41 0.28
CA ARG A 92 16.24 0.01 -0.06
C ARG A 92 17.10 -0.08 -1.31
N ASN A 93 17.80 -1.20 -1.45
CA ASN A 93 18.69 -1.44 -2.57
C ASN A 93 17.89 -1.62 -3.87
N SER A 94 18.35 -1.01 -4.97
CA SER A 94 17.69 -1.12 -6.28
C SER A 94 17.87 -2.48 -6.94
N ALA A 95 18.85 -3.26 -6.48
CA ALA A 95 19.14 -4.60 -6.99
C ALA A 95 18.33 -5.71 -6.32
N ASP A 96 17.50 -5.40 -5.31
CA ASP A 96 16.65 -6.41 -4.69
C ASP A 96 15.56 -6.85 -5.68
N VAL A 97 15.85 -7.97 -6.35
CA VAL A 97 14.95 -8.74 -7.24
C VAL A 97 13.68 -9.21 -6.50
N SER A 98 13.64 -9.00 -5.19
CA SER A 98 12.54 -9.32 -4.28
C SER A 98 11.25 -8.53 -4.57
N VAL A 99 11.29 -7.38 -5.25
CA VAL A 99 10.05 -6.61 -5.53
C VAL A 99 9.04 -7.47 -6.30
N THR A 100 9.49 -8.32 -7.22
CA THR A 100 8.62 -9.21 -8.00
C THR A 100 8.22 -10.46 -7.22
N GLU A 101 9.15 -11.06 -6.47
CA GLU A 101 8.89 -12.29 -5.69
C GLU A 101 8.05 -12.02 -4.45
N ILE A 102 8.33 -10.96 -3.68
CA ILE A 102 7.51 -10.51 -2.54
C ILE A 102 6.12 -10.09 -3.02
N CYS A 103 5.99 -9.56 -4.24
CA CYS A 103 4.69 -9.25 -4.82
C CYS A 103 3.88 -10.52 -5.09
N PHE A 104 4.48 -11.57 -5.67
CA PHE A 104 3.83 -12.89 -5.82
C PHE A 104 3.50 -13.52 -4.46
N PHE A 105 4.40 -13.41 -3.48
CA PHE A 105 4.21 -13.96 -2.14
C PHE A 105 3.12 -13.21 -1.36
N SER A 106 3.08 -11.87 -1.43
CA SER A 106 2.02 -11.05 -0.84
C SER A 106 0.66 -11.23 -1.53
N TYR A 107 0.66 -11.64 -2.81
CA TYR A 107 -0.55 -12.01 -3.53
C TYR A 107 -1.14 -13.35 -3.05
N GLN A 108 -0.30 -14.30 -2.65
CA GLN A 108 -0.71 -15.59 -2.06
C GLN A 108 -0.92 -15.54 -0.55
N ILE A 109 -0.28 -14.61 0.15
CA ILE A 109 -0.28 -14.56 1.60
C ILE A 109 -0.96 -13.28 2.08
N HIS A 110 -2.25 -13.41 2.33
CA HIS A 110 -2.87 -12.65 3.39
C HIS A 110 -2.71 -13.45 4.68
N CYS A 111 -2.00 -12.89 5.67
CA CYS A 111 -1.91 -13.29 7.09
C CYS A 111 -0.68 -14.03 7.65
N SER A 112 0.22 -14.69 6.90
CA SER A 112 1.23 -15.53 7.58
C SER A 112 2.46 -14.78 8.14
N CYS A 113 2.83 -13.60 7.63
CA CYS A 113 3.94 -12.82 8.24
C CYS A 113 3.65 -12.33 9.66
N PHE A 114 2.38 -12.14 10.03
CA PHE A 114 1.99 -11.77 11.40
C PHE A 114 1.56 -12.97 12.26
N ALA A 115 1.62 -14.20 11.74
CA ALA A 115 1.20 -15.40 12.45
C ALA A 115 2.29 -16.00 13.35
N GLY A 116 3.54 -15.55 13.22
CA GLY A 116 4.67 -16.00 14.06
C GLY A 116 4.92 -15.19 15.33
N PHE A 117 4.15 -14.12 15.56
CA PHE A 117 4.23 -13.26 16.73
C PHE A 117 2.89 -13.32 17.49
N GLU A 118 2.66 -14.42 18.21
CA GLU A 118 1.76 -14.37 19.37
C GLU A 118 2.51 -13.74 20.56
N PRO A 119 1.81 -13.03 21.46
CA PRO A 119 2.43 -12.37 22.62
C PRO A 119 3.10 -13.34 23.60
#